data_AF-A0A847GB07-F1
#
_entry.id   AF-A0A847GB07-F1
#
_cell.length_a   1.000
_cell.length_b   1.000
_cell.length_c   1.000
_cell.angle_alpha   90.00
_cell.angle_beta   90.00
_cell.angle_gamma   90.00
#
_symmetry.space_group_name_H-M   'P 1'
#
loop_
_entity.id
_entity.type
_entity.pdbx_description
1 polymer ?
#
loop_
_entity_poly.entity_id
_entity_poly.type
_entity_poly.pdbx_seq_one_letter_code
_entity_poly.pdbx_strand_id
1 'polypeptide(L)' 'MSKVLDELEKLSVTERVQLVEDLWDSIARSNAEIPLSQWQKDELDRRKANHAQNPDSVRTWDDVKNDMLRPR' A
#
# COMPACT_ATOMS: atom_id res chain seq x y z
N MET A 1 -7.12 26.81 -5.03
CA MET A 1 -7.18 25.54 -4.26
C MET A 1 -8.33 24.72 -4.81
N SER A 2 -8.29 23.39 -4.72
CA SER A 2 -9.40 22.55 -5.22
C SER A 2 -10.59 22.67 -4.28
N LYS A 3 -11.76 23.04 -4.81
CA LYS A 3 -12.99 23.20 -4.03
C LYS A 3 -13.38 21.96 -3.22
N VAL A 4 -12.93 20.77 -3.65
CA VAL A 4 -13.13 19.50 -2.93
C VAL A 4 -12.24 19.44 -1.69
N LEU A 5 -10.97 19.83 -1.79
CA LEU A 5 -10.05 19.82 -0.65
C LEU A 5 -10.53 20.80 0.44
N ASP A 6 -11.03 21.97 0.04
CA ASP A 6 -11.57 22.97 0.98
C ASP A 6 -12.75 22.42 1.80
N GLU A 7 -13.57 21.53 1.24
CA GLU A 7 -14.67 20.87 1.97
C GLU A 7 -14.16 19.72 2.85
N LEU A 8 -13.17 18.95 2.37
CA LEU A 8 -12.58 17.86 3.13
C LEU A 8 -11.83 18.36 4.37
N GLU A 9 -11.21 19.54 4.30
CA GLU A 9 -10.51 20.15 5.43
C GLU A 9 -11.45 20.58 6.58
N LYS A 10 -12.75 20.72 6.32
CA LYS A 10 -13.76 21.00 7.36
C LYS A 10 -14.09 19.77 8.21
N LEU A 11 -13.78 18.57 7.72
CA LEU A 11 -13.98 17.32 8.44
C LEU A 11 -12.94 17.16 9.55
N SER A 12 -13.32 16.49 10.64
CA SER A 12 -12.37 16.05 11.65
C SER A 12 -11.31 15.12 11.05
N VAL A 13 -10.18 14.95 11.75
CA VAL A 13 -9.13 14.01 11.32
C VAL A 13 -9.69 12.60 11.17
N THR A 14 -10.50 12.15 12.13
CA THR A 14 -11.12 10.81 12.10
C THR A 14 -12.02 10.62 10.88
N GLU A 15 -12.88 11.59 10.57
CA GLU A 15 -13.76 11.53 9.39
C GLU A 15 -12.96 11.51 8.08
N ARG A 16 -11.87 12.28 8.00
CA ARG A 16 -10.98 12.23 6.82
C ARG A 16 -10.31 10.88 6.66
N VAL A 17 -9.83 10.28 7.76
CA VAL A 17 -9.22 8.94 7.72
C VAL A 17 -10.25 7.91 7.26
N GLN A 18 -11.47 7.91 7.83
CA GLN A 18 -12.53 7.00 7.40
C GLN A 18 -12.87 7.18 5.92
N LEU A 19 -12.98 8.43 5.45
CA LEU A 19 -13.27 8.69 4.04
C LEU A 19 -12.16 8.19 3.11
N VAL A 20 -10.89 8.34 3.51
CA VAL A 20 -9.76 7.79 2.76
C VAL A 20 -9.85 6.27 2.68
N GLU A 21 -10.20 5.59 3.77
CA GLU A 21 -10.41 4.14 3.80
C GLU A 21 -11.58 3.73 2.88
N ASP A 22 -12.73 4.40 2.99
CA ASP A 22 -13.91 4.09 2.17
C ASP A 22 -13.65 4.28 0.66
N LEU A 23 -12.90 5.33 0.30
CA LEU A 23 -12.46 5.58 -1.07
C LEU A 23 -11.47 4.51 -1.55
N TRP A 24 -10.54 4.11 -0.69
CA TRP A 24 -9.58 3.04 -1.01
C TRP A 24 -10.29 1.71 -1.27
N ASP A 25 -11.25 1.35 -0.41
CA ASP A 25 -12.08 0.17 -0.58
C ASP A 25 -12.92 0.23 -1.85
N SER A 26 -13.40 1.41 -2.23
CA SER A 26 -14.13 1.62 -3.49
C SER A 26 -13.26 1.29 -4.70
N ILE A 27 -12.00 1.74 -4.70
CA ILE A 27 -11.04 1.43 -5.76
C ILE A 27 -10.76 -0.08 -5.79
N ALA A 28 -10.55 -0.71 -4.63
CA ALA A 28 -10.33 -2.15 -4.55
C ALA A 28 -11.52 -2.96 -5.10
N ARG A 29 -12.76 -2.52 -4.83
CA ARG A 29 -14.00 -3.13 -5.36
C ARG A 29 -14.20 -2.93 -6.86
N SER A 30 -13.58 -1.91 -7.46
CA SER A 30 -13.80 -1.58 -8.87
C SER A 30 -13.28 -2.65 -9.83
N ASN A 31 -12.42 -3.58 -9.36
CA ASN A 31 -11.69 -4.54 -10.20
C ASN A 31 -11.03 -3.87 -11.41
N ALA A 32 -10.65 -2.60 -11.29
CA ALA A 32 -10.02 -1.86 -12.37
C ALA A 32 -8.72 -2.57 -12.76
N GLU A 33 -8.63 -3.01 -14.02
CA GLU A 33 -7.38 -3.53 -14.56
C GLU A 33 -6.39 -2.37 -14.69
N ILE A 34 -5.47 -2.28 -13.75
CA ILE A 34 -4.34 -1.36 -13.83
C ILE A 34 -3.26 -2.05 -14.68
N PRO A 35 -2.99 -1.58 -15.91
CA PRO A 35 -2.03 -2.23 -16.78
C PRO A 35 -0.64 -2.15 -16.16
N LEU A 36 -0.03 -3.30 -15.92
CA LEU A 36 1.38 -3.38 -15.52
C LEU A 36 2.25 -3.27 -16.76
N SER A 37 3.22 -2.34 -16.70
CA SER A 37 4.29 -2.26 -17.70
C SER A 37 5.15 -3.53 -17.68
N GLN A 38 5.81 -3.83 -18.80
CA GLN A 38 6.60 -5.06 -18.92
C GLN A 38 7.69 -5.16 -17.84
N TRP A 39 8.41 -4.07 -17.57
CA TRP A 39 9.47 -4.04 -16.57
C TRP A 39 8.97 -4.36 -15.16
N GLN A 40 7.73 -3.98 -14.82
CA GLN A 40 7.13 -4.33 -13.51
C GLN A 40 6.87 -5.82 -13.40
N LYS A 41 6.42 -6.46 -14.49
CA LYS A 41 6.21 -7.92 -14.54
C LYS A 41 7.55 -8.65 -14.42
N ASP A 42 8.56 -8.21 -15.18
CA ASP A 42 9.89 -8.79 -15.16
C ASP A 42 10.52 -8.70 -13.75
N GLU A 43 10.34 -7.57 -13.06
CA GLU A 43 10.83 -7.39 -11.68
C GLU A 43 10.09 -8.31 -10.69
N LEU A 44 8.78 -8.51 -10.87
CA LEU A 44 8.01 -9.45 -10.04
C LEU A 44 8.51 -10.89 -10.25
N ASP A 45 8.75 -11.30 -11.49
CA ASP A 45 9.27 -12.64 -11.80
C ASP A 45 10.67 -12.84 -11.23
N ARG A 46 11.54 -11.84 -11.34
CA ARG A 46 12.88 -11.86 -10.73
C ARG A 46 12.80 -12.02 -9.20
N ARG A 47 11.92 -11.28 -8.53
CA ARG A 47 11.75 -11.37 -7.07
C ARG A 47 11.18 -12.72 -6.63
N LYS A 48 10.21 -13.26 -7.37
CA LYS A 48 9.65 -14.59 -7.11
C LYS A 48 10.70 -15.68 -7.25
N ALA A 49 11.50 -15.65 -8.31
CA ALA A 49 12.59 -16.61 -8.52
C ALA A 49 13.65 -16.53 -7.42
N ASN A 50 14.03 -15.31 -7.01
CA ASN A 50 14.98 -15.10 -5.93
C ASN A 50 14.47 -15.64 -4.59
N HIS A 51 13.19 -15.39 -4.26
CA HIS A 51 12.57 -15.92 -3.04
C HIS A 51 12.46 -17.45 -3.05
N ALA A 52 12.11 -18.05 -4.19
CA ALA A 52 12.05 -19.51 -4.32
C ALA A 52 13.42 -20.17 -4.11
N GLN A 53 14.51 -19.51 -4.50
CA GLN A 53 15.89 -19.97 -4.26
C GLN A 53 16.38 -19.67 -2.83
N ASN A 54 15.84 -18.63 -2.20
CA ASN A 54 16.24 -18.17 -0.86
C ASN A 54 14.99 -17.90 0.01
N PRO A 55 14.28 -18.95 0.47
CA PRO A 55 13.04 -18.76 1.22
C PRO A 55 13.24 -17.94 2.49
N ASP A 56 14.40 -18.06 3.12
CA ASP A 56 14.75 -17.35 4.37
C ASP A 56 15.20 -15.90 4.13
N SER A 57 15.30 -15.43 2.88
CA SER A 57 15.70 -14.06 2.55
C SER A 57 14.53 -13.05 2.65
N VAL A 58 13.53 -13.35 3.48
CA VAL A 58 12.38 -12.49 3.74
C VAL A 58 12.31 -12.18 5.23
N ARG A 59 11.66 -11.08 5.56
CA ARG A 59 11.37 -10.71 6.93
C ARG A 59 9.88 -10.86 7.17
N THR A 60 9.51 -11.37 8.34
CA THR A 60 8.10 -11.37 8.72
C THR A 60 7.66 -9.93 8.98
N TRP A 61 6.36 -9.69 8.87
CA TRP A 61 5.81 -8.39 9.22
C TRP A 61 6.09 -8.03 10.69
N ASP A 62 6.03 -9.01 11.58
CA ASP A 62 6.32 -8.82 13.00
C ASP A 62 7.78 -8.41 13.22
N ASP A 63 8.74 -9.01 12.51
CA ASP A 63 10.14 -8.60 12.59
C ASP A 63 10.31 -7.13 12.19
N VAL A 64 9.70 -6.73 11.07
CA VAL A 64 9.80 -5.35 10.56
C VAL A 64 9.12 -4.37 11.53
N LYS A 65 7.93 -4.72 12.02
CA LYS A 65 7.17 -3.91 12.97
C LYS A 65 7.94 -3.73 14.28
N ASN A 66 8.53 -4.80 14.80
CA ASN A 66 9.33 -4.76 16.02
C ASN A 66 10.55 -3.85 15.86
N ASP A 67 11.23 -3.87 14.72
CA ASP A 67 12.33 -2.94 14.44
C ASP A 67 11.86 -1.48 14.38
N MET A 68 10.73 -1.21 13.74
CA MET A 68 10.18 0.16 13.64
C MET A 68 9.76 0.75 14.98
N LEU A 69 9.32 -0.09 15.92
CA LEU A 69 8.84 0.32 17.23
C LEU A 69 9.92 0.32 18.31
N ARG A 70 11.16 -0.11 18.01
CA ARG A 70 12.27 -0.02 18.96
C ARG A 70 12.65 1.45 19.20
N PRO A 71 12.77 1.87 20.47
CA PRO A 71 13.36 3.18 20.81
C PRO A 71 14.80 3.26 20.28
N ARG A 72 15.20 4.44 19.81
CA ARG A 72 16.58 4.71 19.36
C ARG A 72 17.55 4.77 20.53
#